data_AF-A0A9D7RZB6-F1
#
_entry.id   AF-A0A9D7RZB6-F1
#
_cell.length_a   1.000
_cell.length_b   1.000
_cell.length_c   1.000
_cell.angle_alpha   90.00
_cell.angle_beta   90.00
_cell.angle_gamma   90.00
#
_symmetry.space_group_name_H-M   'P 1'
#
loop_
_entity.id
_entity.type
_entity.pdbx_description
1 polymer ?
#
loop_
_entity_poly.entity_id
_entity_poly.type
_entity_poly.pdbx_seq_one_letter_code
_entity_poly.pdbx_strand_id
1 'polypeptide(L)'
;MRQADGANAYSHPLMMQNEGIQALRSTRAKLEAEYQEKLLTFKPGYPLMLQIKRQIGEIDKQLEAEVKLIKSSVTATYQAAVDKESMLKEQVDLLSQEVLTAQGRNTDLTLLEREVETNRQLYDALLQRYKEIGITSNVDSNNVSMVDTALAPGAPFTPNV
;
A
#
# COMPACT_ATOMS: atom_id res chain seq x y z
N MET A 1 1.51 -24.02 -26.52
CA MET A 1 0.76 -23.03 -27.31
C MET A 1 1.56 -22.68 -28.57
N ARG A 2 1.52 -23.56 -29.57
CA ARG A 2 2.23 -23.43 -30.85
C ARG A 2 1.16 -23.53 -31.94
N GLN A 3 1.29 -22.72 -32.99
CA GLN A 3 0.52 -22.76 -34.25
C GLN A 3 -0.84 -22.04 -34.23
N ALA A 4 -0.81 -20.72 -34.41
CA ALA A 4 -1.89 -19.97 -35.06
C ALA A 4 -1.35 -18.66 -35.69
N ASP A 5 -0.16 -18.66 -36.28
CA ASP A 5 0.62 -17.41 -36.43
C ASP A 5 0.45 -16.60 -37.72
N GLY A 6 -0.17 -17.15 -38.78
CA GLY A 6 -0.30 -16.43 -40.05
C GLY A 6 -1.62 -15.64 -40.19
N ALA A 7 -2.75 -16.33 -40.06
CA ALA A 7 -4.07 -15.75 -40.33
C ALA A 7 -4.68 -15.00 -39.14
N ASN A 8 -4.35 -15.40 -37.90
CA ASN A 8 -4.91 -14.80 -36.67
C ASN A 8 -4.11 -13.61 -36.12
N ALA A 9 -2.89 -13.38 -36.61
CA ALA A 9 -2.11 -12.21 -36.18
C ALA A 9 -2.83 -10.91 -36.59
N TYR A 10 -3.35 -10.86 -37.82
CA TYR A 10 -4.02 -9.68 -38.37
C TYR A 10 -5.42 -9.39 -37.79
N SER A 11 -6.02 -10.36 -37.07
CA SER A 11 -7.34 -10.20 -36.43
C SER A 11 -7.26 -9.77 -34.96
N HIS A 12 -6.06 -9.52 -34.43
CA HIS A 12 -5.92 -9.04 -33.06
C HIS A 12 -6.45 -7.59 -32.95
N PRO A 13 -7.26 -7.24 -31.93
CA PRO A 13 -7.86 -5.90 -31.80
C PRO A 13 -6.84 -4.75 -31.87
N LEU A 14 -5.67 -4.93 -31.27
CA LEU A 14 -4.57 -3.96 -31.32
C LEU A 14 -4.04 -3.70 -32.75
N MET A 15 -4.08 -4.70 -33.62
CA MET A 15 -3.68 -4.54 -35.03
C MET A 15 -4.79 -3.93 -35.87
N MET A 16 -6.05 -4.18 -35.52
CA MET A 16 -7.19 -3.55 -36.18
C MET A 16 -7.28 -2.05 -35.90
N GLN A 17 -6.79 -1.59 -34.75
CA GLN A 17 -6.78 -0.17 -34.37
C GLN A 17 -5.55 0.59 -34.92
N ASN A 18 -4.54 -0.10 -35.45
CA ASN A 18 -3.35 0.55 -35.97
C ASN A 18 -3.61 1.10 -37.39
N GLU A 19 -3.58 2.42 -37.53
CA GLU A 19 -3.84 3.12 -38.80
C GLU A 19 -2.86 2.73 -39.92
N GLY A 20 -1.58 2.51 -39.58
CA GLY A 20 -0.55 2.11 -40.53
C GLY A 20 -0.82 0.72 -41.13
N ILE A 21 -1.19 -0.25 -40.30
CA ILE A 21 -1.58 -1.60 -40.76
C ILE A 21 -2.83 -1.52 -41.64
N GLN A 22 -3.82 -0.70 -41.27
CA GLN A 22 -5.03 -0.54 -42.08
C GLN A 22 -4.73 0.07 -43.45
N ALA A 23 -3.86 1.07 -43.51
CA ALA A 23 -3.42 1.68 -44.78
C ALA A 23 -2.68 0.67 -45.67
N LEU A 24 -1.76 -0.12 -45.11
CA LEU A 24 -1.04 -1.17 -45.83
C LEU A 24 -1.99 -2.27 -46.33
N ARG A 25 -2.95 -2.72 -45.51
CA ARG A 25 -3.97 -3.71 -45.92
C ARG A 25 -4.87 -3.19 -47.03
N SER A 26 -5.30 -1.94 -46.95
CA SER A 26 -6.09 -1.28 -48.00
C SER A 26 -5.31 -1.23 -49.32
N THR A 27 -4.03 -0.86 -49.25
CA THR A 27 -3.16 -0.80 -50.42
C THR A 27 -2.91 -2.19 -51.01
N ARG A 28 -2.67 -3.20 -50.17
CA ARG A 28 -2.55 -4.60 -50.57
C ARG A 28 -3.80 -5.06 -51.32
N ALA A 29 -4.99 -4.84 -50.74
CA ALA A 29 -6.26 -5.24 -51.35
C ALA A 29 -6.50 -4.56 -52.72
N LYS A 30 -6.10 -3.29 -52.87
CA LYS A 30 -6.16 -2.58 -54.15
C LYS A 30 -5.25 -3.20 -55.20
N LEU A 31 -3.99 -3.46 -54.87
CA LEU A 31 -3.03 -4.09 -55.79
C LEU A 31 -3.45 -5.51 -56.16
N GLU A 32 -4.03 -6.24 -55.21
CA GLU A 32 -4.52 -7.61 -55.43
C GLU A 32 -5.74 -7.61 -56.35
N ALA A 33 -6.67 -6.65 -56.18
CA ALA A 33 -7.78 -6.45 -57.10
C ALA A 33 -7.29 -6.07 -58.51
N GLU A 34 -6.33 -5.15 -58.62
CA GLU A 34 -5.71 -4.76 -59.89
C GLU A 34 -5.01 -5.95 -60.57
N TYR A 35 -4.34 -6.81 -59.80
CA TYR A 35 -3.72 -8.04 -60.30
C TYR A 35 -4.78 -8.98 -60.89
N GLN A 36 -5.89 -9.20 -60.19
CA GLN A 36 -6.98 -10.06 -60.68
C GLN A 36 -7.66 -9.49 -61.93
N GLU A 37 -7.87 -8.18 -61.99
CA GLU A 37 -8.42 -7.53 -63.17
C GLU A 37 -7.51 -7.73 -64.39
N LYS A 38 -6.20 -7.52 -64.21
CA LYS A 38 -5.22 -7.66 -65.30
C LYS A 38 -4.98 -9.11 -65.71
N LEU A 39 -5.23 -10.10 -64.85
CA LEU A 39 -5.17 -11.52 -65.20
C LEU A 39 -6.17 -11.91 -66.30
N LEU A 40 -7.26 -11.15 -66.47
CA LEU A 40 -8.24 -11.38 -67.54
C LEU A 40 -7.63 -11.14 -68.92
N THR A 41 -6.62 -10.27 -69.02
CA THR A 41 -6.03 -9.83 -70.29
C THR A 41 -4.59 -10.30 -70.45
N PHE A 42 -3.82 -10.35 -69.37
CA PHE A 42 -2.38 -10.64 -69.38
C PHE A 42 -2.05 -11.97 -68.70
N LYS A 43 -1.08 -12.70 -69.25
CA LYS A 43 -0.54 -13.90 -68.60
C LYS A 43 0.23 -13.52 -67.32
N PRO A 44 0.27 -14.40 -66.29
CA PRO A 44 0.99 -14.13 -65.05
C PRO A 44 2.47 -13.76 -65.20
N GLY A 45 3.13 -14.22 -66.28
CA GLY A 45 4.53 -13.93 -66.58
C GLY A 45 4.79 -12.60 -67.29
N TYR A 46 3.75 -11.83 -67.64
CA TYR A 46 3.92 -10.54 -68.31
C TYR A 46 4.61 -9.52 -67.37
N PRO A 47 5.51 -8.63 -67.86
CA PRO A 47 6.31 -7.75 -66.99
C PRO A 47 5.48 -6.91 -66.00
N LEU A 48 4.33 -6.40 -66.42
CA LEU A 48 3.41 -5.63 -65.57
C LEU A 48 2.84 -6.49 -64.42
N MET A 49 2.52 -7.75 -64.70
CA MET A 49 2.01 -8.70 -63.69
C MET A 49 3.07 -9.02 -62.64
N LEU A 50 4.32 -9.21 -63.08
CA LEU A 50 5.46 -9.42 -62.18
C LEU A 50 5.74 -8.17 -61.33
N GLN A 51 5.55 -6.97 -61.87
CA GLN A 51 5.68 -5.73 -61.10
C GLN A 51 4.64 -5.64 -59.99
N ILE A 52 3.36 -5.84 -60.29
CA ILE A 52 2.28 -5.81 -59.29
C ILE A 52 2.51 -6.90 -58.24
N LYS A 53 2.88 -8.11 -58.65
CA LYS A 53 3.19 -9.21 -57.72
C LYS A 53 4.36 -8.87 -56.78
N ARG A 54 5.39 -8.18 -57.27
CA ARG A 54 6.50 -7.68 -56.44
C ARG A 54 6.02 -6.61 -55.46
N GLN A 55 5.19 -5.67 -55.89
CA GLN A 55 4.63 -4.65 -55.00
C GLN A 55 3.78 -5.28 -53.89
N ILE A 56 2.93 -6.26 -54.19
CA ILE A 56 2.19 -7.03 -53.18
C ILE A 56 3.16 -7.69 -52.20
N GLY A 57 4.20 -8.37 -52.70
CA GLY A 57 5.20 -9.01 -51.85
C GLY A 57 5.98 -8.05 -50.94
N GLU A 58 6.25 -6.82 -51.40
CA GLU A 58 6.87 -5.80 -50.55
C GLU A 58 5.92 -5.28 -49.47
N ILE A 59 4.63 -5.08 -49.79
CA ILE A 59 3.63 -4.71 -48.78
C ILE A 59 3.45 -5.84 -47.76
N ASP A 60 3.49 -7.10 -48.18
CA ASP A 60 3.41 -8.25 -47.28
C ASP A 60 4.56 -8.27 -46.27
N LYS A 61 5.79 -8.01 -46.72
CA LYS A 61 6.96 -7.88 -45.84
C LYS A 61 6.82 -6.70 -44.87
N GLN A 62 6.33 -5.56 -45.34
CA GLN A 62 6.09 -4.39 -44.48
C GLN A 62 5.04 -4.69 -43.42
N LEU A 63 3.93 -5.35 -43.80
CA LEU A 63 2.91 -5.80 -42.85
C LEU A 63 3.48 -6.75 -41.81
N GLU A 64 4.29 -7.73 -42.21
CA GLU A 64 4.92 -8.67 -41.27
C GLU A 64 5.87 -7.96 -40.29
N ALA A 65 6.65 -6.99 -40.78
CA ALA A 65 7.54 -6.18 -39.95
C ALA A 65 6.76 -5.35 -38.91
N GLU A 66 5.68 -4.69 -39.31
CA GLU A 66 4.80 -3.92 -38.41
C GLU A 66 4.13 -4.82 -37.38
N VAL A 67 3.61 -5.97 -37.80
CA VAL A 67 3.02 -6.98 -36.91
C VAL A 67 4.03 -7.42 -35.84
N LYS A 68 5.28 -7.69 -36.24
CA LYS A 68 6.35 -8.09 -35.33
C LYS A 68 6.73 -6.97 -34.37
N LEU A 69 6.82 -5.73 -34.85
CA LEU A 69 7.12 -4.56 -34.03
C LEU A 69 6.04 -4.36 -32.96
N ILE A 70 4.76 -4.40 -33.33
CA ILE A 70 3.66 -4.28 -32.38
C ILE A 70 3.69 -5.41 -31.35
N LYS A 71 3.87 -6.67 -31.77
CA LYS A 71 4.01 -7.81 -30.84
C LYS A 71 5.15 -7.60 -29.84
N SER A 72 6.31 -7.11 -30.30
CA SER A 72 7.44 -6.83 -29.41
C SER A 72 7.15 -5.69 -28.44
N SER A 73 6.50 -4.62 -28.91
CA SER A 73 6.11 -3.48 -28.07
C SER A 73 5.13 -3.91 -26.98
N VAL A 74 4.11 -4.69 -27.33
CA VAL A 74 3.13 -5.23 -26.37
C VAL A 74 3.78 -6.14 -25.33
N THR A 75 4.74 -6.97 -25.77
CA THR A 75 5.47 -7.86 -24.83
C THR A 75 6.33 -7.04 -23.87
N ALA A 76 6.99 -5.99 -24.37
CA ALA A 76 7.80 -5.10 -23.56
C ALA A 76 6.96 -4.29 -22.55
N THR A 77 5.81 -3.75 -22.97
CA THR A 77 4.91 -3.02 -22.07
C THR A 77 4.30 -3.94 -21.02
N TYR A 78 3.97 -5.19 -21.38
CA TYR A 78 3.52 -6.21 -20.44
C TYR A 78 4.60 -6.52 -19.40
N GLN A 79 5.84 -6.78 -19.83
CA GLN A 79 6.93 -7.07 -18.91
C GLN A 79 7.18 -5.89 -17.94
N ALA A 80 7.22 -4.66 -18.47
CA ALA A 80 7.37 -3.47 -17.64
C ALA A 80 6.23 -3.29 -16.62
N ALA A 81 4.99 -3.67 -16.99
CA ALA A 81 3.86 -3.65 -16.08
C ALA A 81 3.98 -4.69 -14.95
N VAL A 82 4.44 -5.90 -15.29
CA VAL A 82 4.70 -6.97 -14.30
C VAL A 82 5.82 -6.56 -13.33
N ASP A 83 6.91 -5.99 -13.85
CA ASP A 83 8.02 -5.52 -13.02
C ASP A 83 7.55 -4.41 -12.08
N LYS A 84 6.75 -3.46 -12.58
CA LYS A 84 6.14 -2.40 -11.78
C LYS A 84 5.20 -2.93 -10.71
N GLU A 85 4.37 -3.92 -11.03
CA GLU A 85 3.49 -4.58 -10.07
C GLU A 85 4.30 -5.24 -8.95
N SER A 86 5.37 -5.96 -9.30
CA SER A 86 6.26 -6.60 -8.31
C SER A 86 6.91 -5.57 -7.39
N MET A 87 7.44 -4.47 -7.93
CA MET A 87 8.04 -3.39 -7.14
C MET A 87 7.03 -2.74 -6.19
N LEU A 88 5.80 -2.47 -6.67
CA LEU A 88 4.75 -1.89 -5.83
C LEU A 88 4.34 -2.85 -4.72
N LYS A 89 4.26 -4.15 -5.01
CA LYS A 89 3.94 -5.16 -4.00
C LYS A 89 5.01 -5.21 -2.89
N GLU A 90 6.28 -5.21 -3.26
CA GLU A 90 7.39 -5.16 -2.29
C GLU A 90 7.33 -3.87 -1.45
N GLN A 91 7.04 -2.73 -2.07
CA GLN A 91 6.90 -1.47 -1.37
C GLN A 91 5.72 -1.48 -0.38
N VAL A 92 4.58 -2.06 -0.76
CA VAL A 92 3.42 -2.23 0.12
C VAL A 92 3.76 -3.11 1.32
N ASP A 93 4.50 -4.20 1.11
CA ASP A 93 4.90 -5.11 2.18
C ASP A 93 5.85 -4.40 3.18
N LEU A 94 6.82 -3.62 2.68
CA LEU A 94 7.72 -2.81 3.52
C LEU A 94 6.96 -1.76 4.33
N LEU A 95 6.06 -0.99 3.69
CA LEU A 95 5.24 0.01 4.38
C LEU A 95 4.35 -0.63 5.44
N SER A 96 3.79 -1.81 5.17
CA SER A 96 2.96 -2.55 6.12
C SER A 96 3.76 -2.93 7.36
N GLN A 97 5.00 -3.40 7.21
CA GLN A 97 5.88 -3.70 8.34
C GLN A 97 6.25 -2.44 9.14
N GLU A 98 6.51 -1.32 8.46
CA GLU A 98 6.80 -0.05 9.11
C GLU A 98 5.60 0.44 9.95
N VAL A 99 4.39 0.35 9.41
CA VAL A 99 3.15 0.70 10.13
C VAL A 99 2.97 -0.17 11.38
N LEU A 100 3.17 -1.48 11.28
CA LEU A 100 3.07 -2.39 12.42
C LEU A 100 4.12 -2.04 13.51
N THR A 101 5.34 -1.71 13.08
CA THR A 101 6.41 -1.28 14.00
C THR A 101 6.07 0.03 14.69
N ALA A 102 5.53 1.01 13.95
CA ALA A 102 5.09 2.29 14.51
C ALA A 102 3.94 2.11 15.50
N GLN A 103 2.98 1.22 15.21
CA GLN A 103 1.88 0.89 16.11
C GLN A 103 2.37 0.25 17.42
N GLY A 104 3.36 -0.64 17.34
CA GLY A 104 4.03 -1.20 18.52
C GLY A 104 4.63 -0.11 19.41
N ARG A 105 5.44 0.79 18.83
CA ARG A 105 6.05 1.92 19.56
C ARG A 105 5.02 2.84 20.21
N ASN A 106 3.89 3.08 19.55
CA ASN A 106 2.82 3.92 20.11
C ASN A 106 2.17 3.25 21.35
N THR A 107 2.03 1.92 21.32
CA THR A 107 1.52 1.16 22.47
C THR A 107 2.47 1.24 23.66
N ASP A 108 3.78 1.11 23.41
CA ASP A 108 4.80 1.27 24.45
C ASP A 108 4.78 2.69 25.03
N LEU A 109 4.64 3.71 24.18
CA LEU A 109 4.53 5.10 24.61
C LEU A 109 3.32 5.32 25.53
N THR A 110 2.13 4.82 25.15
CA THR A 110 0.93 4.91 25.99
C THR A 110 1.10 4.17 27.33
N LEU A 111 1.82 3.04 27.34
CA LEU A 111 2.16 2.33 28.58
C LEU A 111 3.04 3.21 29.48
N LEU A 112 4.12 3.77 28.94
CA LEU A 112 5.05 4.64 29.69
C LEU A 112 4.34 5.89 30.24
N GLU A 113 3.46 6.52 29.45
CA GLU A 113 2.66 7.66 29.92
C GLU A 113 1.78 7.31 31.13
N ARG A 114 1.13 6.14 31.09
CA ARG A 114 0.31 5.65 32.20
C ARG A 114 1.13 5.32 33.44
N GLU A 115 2.33 4.77 33.27
CA GLU A 115 3.27 4.51 34.38
C GLU A 115 3.73 5.81 35.03
N VAL A 116 4.09 6.83 34.23
CA VAL A 116 4.45 8.16 34.73
C VAL A 116 3.30 8.80 35.51
N GLU A 117 2.08 8.76 34.98
CA GLU A 117 0.90 9.31 35.67
C GLU A 117 0.62 8.57 36.98
N THR A 118 0.71 7.24 36.99
CA THR A 118 0.53 6.43 38.21
C THR A 118 1.57 6.77 39.27
N ASN A 119 2.84 6.91 38.87
CA ASN A 119 3.94 7.28 39.77
C ASN A 119 3.73 8.69 40.35
N ARG A 120 3.22 9.63 39.56
CA ARG A 120 2.87 10.98 40.03
C ARG A 120 1.77 10.93 41.09
N GLN A 121 0.70 10.17 40.84
CA GLN A 121 -0.40 10.00 41.79
C GLN A 121 0.05 9.34 43.09
N LEU A 122 0.90 8.31 43.03
CA LEU A 122 1.49 7.68 44.20
C LEU A 122 2.37 8.65 45.00
N TYR A 123 3.20 9.44 44.31
CA TYR A 123 4.02 10.46 44.95
C TYR A 123 3.17 11.50 45.68
N ASP A 124 2.13 12.02 45.03
CA ASP A 124 1.20 12.99 45.62
C ASP A 124 0.48 12.41 46.85
N ALA A 125 0.03 11.16 46.78
CA ALA A 125 -0.61 10.45 47.89
C ALA A 125 0.34 10.24 49.08
N LEU A 126 1.60 9.84 48.83
CA LEU A 126 2.62 9.69 49.86
C LEU A 126 2.94 11.04 50.53
N LEU A 127 3.05 12.11 49.74
CA LEU A 127 3.28 13.46 50.26
C LEU A 127 2.10 13.93 51.13
N GLN A 128 0.87 13.65 50.73
CA GLN A 128 -0.31 13.93 51.54
C GLN A 128 -0.26 13.15 52.86
N ARG A 129 0.01 11.83 52.82
CA ARG A 129 0.12 11.00 54.02
C ARG A 129 1.22 11.47 54.96
N TYR A 130 2.37 11.90 54.43
CA TYR A 130 3.46 12.46 55.21
C TYR A 130 3.02 13.73 55.95
N LYS A 131 2.30 14.63 55.28
CA LYS A 131 1.74 15.85 55.90
C LYS A 131 0.72 15.50 57.00
N GLU A 132 -0.17 14.53 56.77
CA GLU A 132 -1.13 14.06 57.79
C GLU A 132 -0.43 13.52 59.05
N ILE A 133 0.64 12.73 58.88
CA ILE A 133 1.45 12.21 60.00
C ILE A 133 2.15 13.34 60.75
N GLY A 134 2.71 14.33 60.03
CA GLY A 134 3.35 15.49 60.65
C GLY A 134 2.38 16.35 61.47
N ILE A 135 1.13 16.50 61.02
CA ILE A 135 0.09 17.22 61.76
C ILE A 135 -0.33 16.43 63.01
N THR A 136 -0.58 15.12 62.88
CA THR A 136 -1.00 14.26 64.02
C THR A 136 0.08 14.11 65.08
N SER A 137 1.35 14.01 64.69
CA SER A 137 2.49 13.97 65.63
C SER A 137 2.60 15.26 66.46
N ASN A 138 2.10 16.40 65.96
CA ASN A 138 2.08 17.66 66.69
C ASN A 138 0.84 17.79 67.60
N VAL A 139 -0.20 16.99 67.37
CA VAL A 139 -1.46 16.95 68.15
C VAL A 139 -1.36 16.00 69.35
N ASP A 140 -0.47 15.01 69.33
CA ASP A 140 -0.21 14.09 70.46
C ASP A 140 0.62 14.72 71.62
N SER A 141 1.00 15.99 71.54
CA SER A 141 1.45 16.75 72.72
C SER A 141 0.24 17.09 73.60
N ASN A 142 -0.31 16.05 74.23
CA ASN A 142 -1.39 16.12 75.19
C ASN A 142 -1.00 17.08 76.32
N ASN A 143 -1.48 18.31 76.23
CA ASN A 143 -1.29 19.38 77.22
C ASN A 143 -2.23 19.16 78.41
N VAL A 144 -2.18 17.98 79.05
CA VAL A 144 -2.91 17.72 80.30
C VAL A 144 -1.98 18.12 81.44
N SER A 145 -2.25 19.29 82.00
CA SER A 145 -1.73 19.72 83.30
C SER A 145 -2.72 19.30 84.38
N MET A 146 -2.23 18.62 85.42
CA MET A 146 -3.03 18.29 86.59
C MET A 146 -3.29 19.57 87.40
N VAL A 147 -4.51 20.10 87.30
CA VAL A 147 -4.87 21.39 87.94
C VAL A 147 -5.10 21.24 89.45
N ASP A 148 -5.54 20.07 89.92
CA ASP A 148 -5.78 19.84 91.35
C ASP A 148 -5.57 18.37 91.73
N THR A 149 -4.76 18.14 92.77
CA THR A 149 -4.54 16.81 93.37
C THR A 149 -5.53 16.62 94.51
N ALA A 150 -6.25 15.49 94.52
CA ALA A 150 -7.20 15.18 95.58
C ALA A 150 -6.54 15.20 96.97
N LEU A 151 -7.03 16.08 97.85
CA LEU A 151 -6.65 16.10 99.26
C LEU A 151 -7.26 14.91 99.98
N ALA A 152 -6.42 14.15 100.70
CA ALA A 152 -6.88 13.09 101.57
C ALA A 152 -7.75 13.66 102.70
N PRO A 153 -8.92 13.05 103.02
CA PRO A 153 -9.81 13.56 104.04
C PRO A 153 -9.13 13.55 105.42
N GLY A 154 -9.12 14.69 106.09
CA GLY A 154 -8.44 14.86 107.40
C GLY A 154 -9.07 14.08 108.56
N ALA A 155 -10.26 13.50 108.38
CA ALA A 155 -10.90 12.60 109.33
C ALA A 155 -11.95 11.71 108.62
N PRO A 156 -12.34 10.56 109.20
CA PRO A 156 -13.41 9.73 108.67
C PRO A 156 -14.75 10.49 108.68
N PHE A 157 -15.41 10.57 107.53
CA PHE A 157 -16.80 11.04 107.44
C PHE A 157 -17.72 9.81 107.52
N THR A 158 -18.51 9.71 108.58
CA THR A 158 -19.60 8.74 108.68
C THR A 158 -20.91 9.39 108.25
N PRO A 159 -21.76 8.72 107.46
CA PRO A 159 -23.00 9.29 106.95
C PRO A 159 -24.01 9.49 108.07
N ASN A 160 -24.77 10.57 108.02
CA ASN A 160 -26.06 10.66 108.70
C ASN A 160 -27.16 10.55 107.63
N VAL A 161 -28.11 9.67 107.89
CA VAL A 161 -29.28 9.37 107.04
C VAL A 161 -30.15 10.59 106.78
#